data_AF-A0A812VTA4-F1
#
_entry.id   AF-A0A812VTA4-F1
#
_cell.length_a   1.000
_cell.length_b   1.000
_cell.length_c   1.000
_cell.angle_alpha   90.00
_cell.angle_beta   90.00
_cell.angle_gamma   90.00
#
_symmetry.space_group_name_H-M   'P 1'
#
loop_
_entity.id
_entity.type
_entity.pdbx_description
1 polymer ?
#
loop_
_entity_poly.entity_id
_entity_poly.type
_entity_poly.pdbx_seq_one_letter_code
_entity_poly.pdbx_strand_id
1 'polypeptide(L)'
;MEALHAQVMYFQDELDDKERELEEAKLQLDSLERETSDRVAPLEYVQKKIDNRSKIQQEAAACEEVEERKRKKRQKTVGRGTTAVLPRLRLPNHSIVLTAGDGSFGQEDGPKPGTISCRQQEELAGQCQALRKSRRRLESEHRQILEEIQDITVTTHRIEMDRRLTSTCTELWHAVPGVFGRVAKLCNPIHKRFRVALNVALSGHLDAVVTQTVHGAHMARSYLKDRMLAPLTFLPLDNGLLKSMVTDPRLHEALQGRTKLRPALSCISFESSLSRAFDFLLSDVVVADSLHDGREFVFGVVKELGLKCRVVTLSGEVISRDGNLAVKGAGAKPGVTHFDVNALEAACGRLEVLQTQLAQLDSAVAHAEAAKARHAVPTRRPT
;
A
#
# COMPACT_ATOMS: atom_id res chain seq x y z
N MET A 1 30.98 -67.41 -15.01
CA MET A 1 31.81 -66.72 -13.98
C MET A 1 32.29 -65.38 -14.50
N GLU A 2 32.95 -65.31 -15.66
CA GLU A 2 33.48 -64.05 -16.23
C GLU A 2 32.42 -62.98 -16.54
N ALA A 3 31.26 -63.35 -17.11
CA ALA A 3 30.19 -62.38 -17.41
C ALA A 3 29.57 -61.74 -16.15
N LEU A 4 29.48 -62.51 -15.05
CA LEU A 4 28.97 -62.00 -13.78
C LEU A 4 30.00 -61.07 -13.12
N HIS A 5 31.29 -61.36 -13.27
CA HIS A 5 32.38 -60.53 -12.76
C HIS A 5 32.46 -59.19 -13.50
N ALA A 6 32.30 -59.18 -14.83
CA ALA A 6 32.23 -57.95 -15.61
C ALA A 6 31.03 -57.08 -15.23
N GLN A 7 29.88 -57.69 -14.92
CA GLN A 7 28.69 -56.96 -14.51
C GLN A 7 28.83 -56.38 -13.10
N VAL A 8 29.46 -57.10 -12.16
CA VAL A 8 29.76 -56.59 -10.82
C VAL A 8 30.76 -55.43 -10.89
N MET A 9 31.80 -55.53 -11.72
CA MET A 9 32.75 -54.44 -11.94
C MET A 9 32.07 -53.19 -12.49
N TYR A 10 31.18 -53.34 -13.47
CA TYR A 10 30.42 -52.21 -14.04
C TYR A 10 29.57 -51.50 -12.98
N PHE A 11 28.86 -52.26 -12.13
CA PHE A 11 28.05 -51.67 -11.06
C PHE A 11 28.89 -51.04 -9.94
N GLN A 12 30.11 -51.54 -9.70
CA GLN A 12 31.05 -50.94 -8.75
C GLN A 12 31.60 -49.61 -9.29
N ASP A 13 32.00 -49.55 -10.56
CA ASP A 13 32.44 -48.30 -11.19
C ASP A 13 31.31 -47.25 -11.19
N GLU A 14 30.07 -47.66 -11.46
CA GLU A 14 28.91 -46.76 -11.45
C GLU A 14 28.55 -46.27 -10.03
N LEU A 15 28.77 -47.10 -8.99
CA LEU A 15 28.65 -46.69 -7.59
C LEU A 15 29.74 -45.69 -7.20
N ASP A 16 30.99 -45.96 -7.58
CA ASP A 16 32.13 -45.09 -7.28
C ASP A 16 32.00 -43.70 -7.96
N ASP A 17 31.46 -43.66 -9.18
CA ASP A 17 31.16 -42.40 -9.86
C ASP A 17 30.03 -41.62 -9.16
N LYS A 18 28.99 -42.31 -8.67
CA LYS A 18 27.90 -41.67 -7.91
C LYS A 18 28.33 -41.20 -6.52
N GLU A 19 29.24 -41.92 -5.86
CA GLU A 19 29.85 -41.46 -4.61
C GLU A 19 30.68 -40.20 -4.82
N ARG A 20 31.42 -40.10 -5.93
CA ARG A 20 32.15 -38.87 -6.31
C ARG A 20 31.21 -37.69 -6.58
N GLU A 21 30.13 -37.89 -7.33
CA GLU A 21 29.10 -36.86 -7.56
C GLU A 21 28.46 -36.39 -6.24
N LEU A 22 28.22 -37.30 -5.29
CA LEU A 22 27.69 -36.97 -3.97
C LEU A 22 28.67 -36.14 -3.14
N GLU A 23 29.96 -36.47 -3.18
CA GLU A 23 31.03 -35.73 -2.49
C GLU A 23 31.13 -34.30 -3.03
N GLU A 24 31.08 -34.13 -4.35
CA GLU A 24 31.08 -32.82 -5.01
C GLU A 24 29.85 -32.00 -4.64
N ALA A 25 28.66 -32.61 -4.63
CA ALA A 25 27.43 -31.95 -4.21
C ALA A 25 27.47 -31.50 -2.75
N LYS A 26 28.05 -32.31 -1.84
CA LYS A 26 28.24 -31.92 -0.43
C LYS A 26 29.16 -30.72 -0.29
N LEU A 27 30.27 -30.68 -1.03
CA LEU A 27 31.20 -29.55 -1.03
C LEU A 27 30.53 -28.25 -1.54
N GLN A 28 29.67 -28.36 -2.56
CA GLN A 28 28.87 -27.22 -3.04
C GLN A 28 27.88 -26.74 -1.98
N LEU A 29 27.21 -27.66 -1.28
CA LEU A 29 26.25 -27.34 -0.23
C LEU A 29 26.92 -26.63 0.95
N ASP A 30 28.08 -27.12 1.39
CA ASP A 30 28.93 -26.47 2.40
C ASP A 30 29.37 -25.06 1.98
N SER A 31 29.68 -24.84 0.71
CA SER A 31 30.05 -23.51 0.19
C SER A 31 28.87 -22.53 0.23
N LEU A 32 27.67 -23.00 -0.13
CA LEU A 32 26.43 -22.24 -0.08
C LEU A 32 26.00 -21.95 1.36
N GLU A 33 26.19 -22.87 2.29
CA GLU A 33 25.94 -22.66 3.71
C GLU A 33 26.86 -21.58 4.31
N ARG A 34 28.14 -21.56 3.91
CA ARG A 34 29.06 -20.48 4.31
C ARG A 34 28.64 -19.13 3.71
N GLU A 35 28.30 -19.08 2.43
CA GLU A 35 27.82 -17.85 1.78
C GLU A 35 26.51 -17.32 2.37
N THR A 36 25.59 -18.21 2.74
CA THR A 36 24.33 -17.82 3.39
C THR A 36 24.56 -17.34 4.82
N SER A 37 25.43 -18.00 5.59
CA SER A 37 25.84 -17.55 6.94
C SER A 37 26.46 -16.14 6.92
N ASP A 38 27.37 -15.88 5.96
CA ASP A 38 28.01 -14.57 5.79
C ASP A 38 27.01 -13.47 5.39
N ARG A 39 25.92 -13.82 4.68
CA ARG A 39 24.83 -12.89 4.34
C ARG A 39 23.83 -12.66 5.48
N VAL A 40 23.70 -13.62 6.39
CA VAL A 40 22.80 -13.51 7.56
C VAL A 40 23.41 -12.66 8.67
N ALA A 41 24.73 -12.68 8.86
CA ALA A 41 25.39 -11.90 9.92
C ALA A 41 25.14 -10.36 9.83
N PRO A 42 25.18 -9.72 8.63
CA PRO A 42 24.78 -8.31 8.48
C PRO A 42 23.31 -8.05 8.80
N LEU A 43 22.41 -9.01 8.53
CA LEU A 43 20.97 -8.86 8.80
C LEU A 43 20.69 -8.92 10.31
N GLU A 44 21.36 -9.79 11.06
CA GLU A 44 21.28 -9.81 12.53
C GLU A 44 21.80 -8.50 13.15
N TYR A 45 22.86 -7.93 12.58
CA TYR A 45 23.39 -6.63 13.00
C TYR A 45 22.40 -5.49 12.75
N VAL A 46 21.72 -5.50 11.58
CA VAL A 46 20.67 -4.52 11.26
C VAL A 46 19.45 -4.69 12.17
N GLN A 47 19.05 -5.93 12.48
CA GLN A 47 17.95 -6.22 13.40
C GLN A 47 18.23 -5.67 14.80
N LYS A 48 19.44 -5.87 15.33
CA LYS A 48 19.88 -5.25 16.60
C LYS A 48 19.84 -3.72 16.58
N LYS A 49 20.17 -3.08 15.44
CA LYS A 49 20.04 -1.61 15.29
C LYS A 49 18.58 -1.15 15.29
N ILE A 50 17.68 -1.92 14.67
CA ILE A 50 16.24 -1.63 14.68
C ILE A 50 15.68 -1.75 16.10
N ASP A 51 16.06 -2.80 16.83
CA ASP A 51 15.64 -3.02 18.22
C ASP A 51 16.19 -1.95 19.18
N ASN A 52 17.40 -1.44 18.94
CA ASN A 52 17.93 -0.32 19.70
C ASN A 52 17.20 1.00 19.37
N ARG A 53 16.81 1.22 18.10
CA ARG A 53 16.05 2.39 17.69
C ARG A 53 14.63 2.39 18.26
N SER A 54 13.99 1.22 18.36
CA SER A 54 12.67 1.09 18.99
C SER A 54 12.73 1.34 20.50
N LYS A 55 13.78 0.90 21.20
CA LYS A 55 14.03 1.25 22.61
C LYS A 55 14.21 2.75 22.81
N ILE A 56 15.02 3.42 21.98
CA ILE A 56 15.21 4.88 22.03
C ILE A 56 13.89 5.62 21.78
N GLN A 57 13.04 5.14 20.88
CA GLN A 57 11.71 5.72 20.62
C GLN A 57 10.75 5.54 21.80
N GLN A 58 10.79 4.39 22.49
CA GLN A 58 10.00 4.16 23.70
C GLN A 58 10.44 5.06 24.87
N GLU A 59 11.75 5.27 25.04
CA GLU A 59 12.29 6.18 26.04
C GLU A 59 11.97 7.64 25.74
N ALA A 60 12.03 8.05 24.46
CA ALA A 60 11.62 9.40 24.03
C ALA A 60 10.13 9.65 24.29
N ALA A 61 9.25 8.69 23.98
CA ALA A 61 7.82 8.77 24.26
C ALA A 61 7.54 8.86 25.77
N ALA A 62 8.27 8.11 26.60
CA ALA A 62 8.18 8.19 28.06
C ALA A 62 8.63 9.57 28.59
N CYS A 63 9.66 10.17 28.00
CA CYS A 63 10.09 11.54 28.34
C CYS A 63 9.03 12.58 27.98
N GLU A 64 8.36 12.46 26.83
CA GLU A 64 7.25 13.35 26.44
C GLU A 64 6.05 13.24 27.39
N GLU A 65 5.69 12.04 27.85
CA GLU A 65 4.63 11.89 28.85
C GLU A 65 4.98 12.56 30.19
N VAL A 66 6.25 12.48 30.62
CA VAL A 66 6.72 13.12 31.86
C VAL A 66 6.71 14.64 31.71
N GLU A 67 7.13 15.17 30.57
CA GLU A 67 7.04 16.61 30.21
C GLU A 67 5.58 17.09 30.23
N GLU A 68 4.64 16.34 29.66
CA GLU A 68 3.21 16.65 29.72
C GLU A 68 2.65 16.65 31.15
N ARG A 69 3.04 15.67 31.98
CA ARG A 69 2.62 15.60 33.39
C ARG A 69 3.19 16.78 34.19
N LYS A 70 4.43 17.21 33.92
CA LYS A 70 5.03 18.41 34.50
C LYS A 70 4.31 19.69 34.03
N ARG A 71 3.97 19.80 32.74
CA ARG A 71 3.22 20.92 32.17
C ARG A 71 1.82 21.05 32.78
N LYS A 72 1.10 19.94 32.95
CA LYS A 72 -0.22 19.88 33.62
C LYS A 72 -0.13 20.26 35.11
N LYS A 73 0.96 19.90 35.81
CA LYS A 73 1.21 20.35 37.20
C LYS A 73 1.51 21.86 37.28
N ARG A 74 2.34 22.41 36.40
CA ARG A 74 2.63 23.86 36.34
C ARG A 74 1.37 24.70 36.04
N GLN A 75 0.48 24.18 35.20
CA GLN A 75 -0.79 24.84 34.87
C GLN A 75 -1.80 24.80 36.03
N LYS A 76 -1.75 23.78 36.90
CA LYS A 76 -2.55 23.71 38.13
C LYS A 76 -2.04 24.60 39.27
N THR A 77 -0.74 24.87 39.37
CA THR A 77 -0.18 25.78 40.38
C THR A 77 -0.41 27.27 40.08
N VAL A 78 -0.72 27.64 38.83
CA VAL A 78 -1.09 29.03 38.47
C VAL A 78 -2.55 29.37 38.80
N GLY A 79 -3.40 28.36 39.08
CA GLY A 79 -4.82 28.55 39.42
C GLY A 79 -5.11 28.79 40.90
N ARG A 80 -4.10 28.80 41.79
CA ARG A 80 -4.26 29.08 43.23
C ARG A 80 -3.09 29.92 43.73
N GLY A 81 -3.17 31.23 43.49
CA GLY A 81 -2.17 32.20 43.92
C GLY A 81 -2.74 33.60 43.91
N THR A 82 -3.17 34.02 45.08
CA THR A 82 -3.59 35.35 45.52
C THR A 82 -2.81 36.52 44.91
N THR A 83 -3.56 37.59 44.65
CA THR A 83 -3.16 38.99 44.51
C THR A 83 -1.92 39.33 45.35
N ALA A 84 -0.78 39.56 44.69
CA ALA A 84 0.38 40.18 45.29
C ALA A 84 0.71 41.44 44.49
N VAL A 85 0.57 42.58 45.15
CA VAL A 85 0.91 43.91 44.67
C VAL A 85 2.41 43.99 44.42
N LEU A 86 2.82 44.30 43.19
CA LEU A 86 4.19 44.70 42.85
C LEU A 86 4.32 46.23 42.91
N PRO A 87 5.42 46.79 43.46
CA PRO A 87 5.62 48.22 43.55
C PRO A 87 5.89 48.85 42.18
N ARG A 88 5.25 50.00 41.92
CA ARG A 88 5.46 50.84 40.75
C ARG A 88 6.89 51.41 40.74
N LEU A 89 7.73 50.92 39.83
CA LEU A 89 8.90 51.65 39.34
C LEU A 89 8.48 52.51 38.14
N ARG A 90 8.64 53.83 38.29
CA ARG A 90 8.46 54.82 37.22
C ARG A 90 9.66 54.76 36.27
N LEU A 91 9.39 54.67 34.97
CA LEU A 91 10.33 55.09 33.93
C LEU A 91 9.71 56.31 33.20
N PRO A 92 10.52 57.32 32.82
CA PRO A 92 10.03 58.57 32.24
C PRO A 92 9.60 58.40 30.77
N ASN A 93 8.59 59.19 30.42
CA ASN A 93 7.97 59.32 29.11
C ASN A 93 8.98 59.72 28.03
N HIS A 94 9.07 58.93 26.96
CA HIS A 94 9.37 59.46 25.62
C HIS A 94 8.33 58.89 24.65
N SER A 95 7.29 59.67 24.40
CA SER A 95 6.46 59.55 23.21
C SER A 95 7.22 60.17 22.04
N ILE A 96 7.75 59.34 21.15
CA ILE A 96 8.20 59.84 19.84
C ILE A 96 6.94 60.11 19.02
N VAL A 97 6.56 61.38 18.97
CA VAL A 97 5.61 61.93 18.01
C VAL A 97 6.38 62.11 16.71
N LEU A 98 6.03 61.35 15.68
CA LEU A 98 6.46 61.65 14.30
C LEU A 98 5.58 62.80 13.80
N THR A 99 6.03 64.03 14.03
CA THR A 99 5.44 65.21 13.40
C THR A 99 5.95 65.29 11.96
N ALA A 100 5.04 65.19 10.99
CA ALA A 100 5.32 65.54 9.61
C ALA A 100 5.67 67.04 9.55
N GLY A 101 6.93 67.34 9.25
CA GLY A 101 7.39 68.70 8.94
C GLY A 101 7.35 68.91 7.44
N ASP A 102 6.47 69.79 7.00
CA ASP A 102 6.48 70.38 5.66
C ASP A 102 7.78 71.17 5.44
N GLY A 103 8.46 70.93 4.30
CA GLY A 103 9.71 71.62 3.97
C GLY A 103 10.31 71.25 2.62
N SER A 104 9.73 71.84 1.56
CA SER A 104 10.29 72.23 0.24
C SER A 104 11.40 71.43 -0.46
N PHE A 105 11.02 70.98 -1.66
CA PHE A 105 11.76 70.79 -2.92
C PHE A 105 13.23 71.25 -3.02
N GLY A 106 14.08 70.30 -3.45
CA GLY A 106 15.27 70.52 -4.28
C GLY A 106 15.34 69.39 -5.30
N GLN A 107 15.25 69.75 -6.58
CA GLN A 107 15.20 68.85 -7.74
C GLN A 107 16.61 68.56 -8.23
N GLU A 108 17.02 67.30 -8.29
CA GLU A 108 18.06 66.85 -9.22
C GLU A 108 17.68 65.49 -9.82
N ASP A 109 17.76 65.44 -11.14
CA ASP A 109 17.41 64.36 -12.04
C ASP A 109 18.30 63.12 -11.85
N GLY A 110 17.63 61.97 -11.75
CA GLY A 110 18.27 60.67 -11.90
C GLY A 110 17.25 59.53 -11.70
N PRO A 111 17.12 58.56 -12.62
CA PRO A 111 16.29 57.39 -12.36
C PRO A 111 16.97 56.61 -11.22
N LYS A 112 16.34 56.60 -10.04
CA LYS A 112 16.84 55.87 -8.87
C LYS A 112 17.08 54.40 -9.27
N PRO A 113 18.28 53.84 -9.07
CA PRO A 113 18.55 52.41 -9.32
C PRO A 113 17.75 51.44 -8.40
N GLY A 114 16.91 51.95 -7.51
CA GLY A 114 16.10 51.17 -6.57
C GLY A 114 14.78 50.61 -7.12
N THR A 115 14.23 51.16 -8.20
CA THR A 115 12.89 50.74 -8.69
C THR A 115 12.91 49.38 -9.38
N ILE A 116 14.06 49.01 -9.97
CA ILE A 116 14.27 47.71 -10.61
C ILE A 116 14.53 46.63 -9.55
N SER A 117 15.28 46.96 -8.50
CA SER A 117 15.51 46.09 -7.34
C SER A 117 14.21 45.74 -6.59
N CYS A 118 13.29 46.71 -6.43
CA CYS A 118 12.06 46.48 -5.69
C CYS A 118 11.09 45.55 -6.43
N ARG A 119 10.93 45.70 -7.76
CA ARG A 119 10.11 44.79 -8.57
C ARG A 119 10.67 43.38 -8.61
N GLN A 120 11.98 43.23 -8.77
CA GLN A 120 12.65 41.91 -8.74
C GLN A 120 12.54 41.24 -7.36
N GLN A 121 12.63 42.01 -6.28
CA GLN A 121 12.44 41.51 -4.91
C GLN A 121 10.99 41.09 -4.63
N GLU A 122 10.01 41.80 -5.18
CA GLU A 122 8.58 41.45 -5.09
C GLU A 122 8.25 40.19 -5.91
N GLU A 123 8.79 40.05 -7.12
CA GLU A 123 8.64 38.86 -7.96
C GLU A 123 9.26 37.61 -7.29
N LEU A 124 10.48 37.71 -6.76
CA LEU A 124 11.13 36.63 -6.01
C LEU A 124 10.36 36.30 -4.72
N ALA A 125 9.80 37.29 -4.02
CA ALA A 125 8.96 37.06 -2.85
C ALA A 125 7.65 36.34 -3.20
N GLY A 126 7.03 36.68 -4.34
CA GLY A 126 5.85 36.00 -4.89
C GLY A 126 6.16 34.55 -5.24
N GLN A 127 7.30 34.29 -5.89
CA GLN A 127 7.76 32.93 -6.21
C GLN A 127 8.02 32.10 -4.95
N CYS A 128 8.73 32.64 -3.93
CA CYS A 128 8.90 31.95 -2.64
C CYS A 128 7.56 31.65 -1.95
N GLN A 129 6.59 32.58 -2.02
CA GLN A 129 5.27 32.38 -1.40
C GLN A 129 4.46 31.32 -2.14
N ALA A 130 4.53 31.28 -3.47
CA ALA A 130 3.90 30.25 -4.29
C ALA A 130 4.48 28.86 -4.00
N LEU A 131 5.81 28.72 -3.97
CA LEU A 131 6.48 27.46 -3.63
C LEU A 131 6.12 26.98 -2.22
N ARG A 132 6.06 27.88 -1.23
CA ARG A 132 5.62 27.55 0.15
C ARG A 132 4.15 27.13 0.23
N LYS A 133 3.28 27.66 -0.61
CA LYS A 133 1.87 27.22 -0.72
C LYS A 133 1.81 25.80 -1.30
N SER A 134 2.54 25.55 -2.39
CA SER A 134 2.64 24.22 -3.00
C SER A 134 3.21 23.18 -2.02
N ARG A 135 4.24 23.54 -1.25
CA ARG A 135 4.82 22.67 -0.21
C ARG A 135 3.79 22.29 0.86
N ARG A 136 3.09 23.27 1.44
CA ARG A 136 2.04 23.01 2.44
C ARG A 136 0.93 22.10 1.93
N ARG A 137 0.58 22.22 0.64
CA ARG A 137 -0.39 21.33 0.00
C ARG A 137 0.13 19.89 -0.05
N LEU A 138 1.34 19.67 -0.57
CA LEU A 138 1.94 18.32 -0.61
C LEU A 138 2.16 17.73 0.78
N GLU A 139 2.55 18.53 1.77
CA GLU A 139 2.68 18.10 3.18
C GLU A 139 1.33 17.61 3.74
N SER A 140 0.23 18.28 3.40
CA SER A 140 -1.11 17.85 3.81
C SER A 140 -1.55 16.55 3.12
N GLU A 141 -1.26 16.41 1.82
CA GLU A 141 -1.52 15.18 1.06
C GLU A 141 -0.68 14.00 1.59
N HIS A 142 0.60 14.24 1.93
CA HIS A 142 1.48 13.25 2.55
C HIS A 142 0.92 12.77 3.90
N ARG A 143 0.42 13.68 4.74
CA ARG A 143 -0.19 13.32 6.04
C ARG A 143 -1.45 12.47 5.86
N GLN A 144 -2.30 12.81 4.89
CA GLN A 144 -3.51 12.04 4.60
C GLN A 144 -3.19 10.61 4.14
N ILE A 145 -2.15 10.42 3.32
CA ILE A 145 -1.73 9.09 2.88
C ILE A 145 -1.15 8.28 4.05
N LEU A 146 -0.40 8.91 4.96
CA LEU A 146 0.09 8.23 6.16
C LEU A 146 -1.04 7.74 7.06
N GLU A 147 -2.11 8.54 7.23
CA GLU A 147 -3.31 8.13 7.95
C GLU A 147 -3.99 6.93 7.25
N GLU A 148 -4.14 6.98 5.91
CA GLU A 148 -4.69 5.84 5.15
C GLU A 148 -3.86 4.56 5.31
N ILE A 149 -2.52 4.66 5.36
CA ILE A 149 -1.64 3.51 5.59
C ILE A 149 -1.82 2.94 7.00
N GLN A 150 -1.94 3.79 8.02
CA GLN A 150 -2.13 3.37 9.41
C GLN A 150 -3.45 2.63 9.63
N ASP A 151 -4.51 3.05 8.94
CA ASP A 151 -5.82 2.39 8.99
C ASP A 151 -5.78 0.97 8.42
N ILE A 152 -4.85 0.69 7.49
CA ILE A 152 -4.68 -0.65 6.93
C ILE A 152 -3.72 -1.45 7.81
N THR A 153 -4.27 -2.11 8.83
CA THR A 153 -3.49 -3.03 9.69
C THR A 153 -3.21 -4.35 8.97
N VAL A 154 -2.22 -4.38 8.07
CA VAL A 154 -1.77 -5.63 7.43
C VAL A 154 -0.74 -6.33 8.31
N THR A 155 -0.90 -7.65 8.49
CA THR A 155 0.17 -8.45 9.08
C THR A 155 1.36 -8.48 8.13
N THR A 156 2.54 -8.15 8.63
CA THR A 156 3.80 -8.13 7.86
C THR A 156 4.00 -9.41 7.05
N HIS A 157 3.67 -10.58 7.62
CA HIS A 157 3.74 -11.86 6.94
C HIS A 157 2.84 -11.94 5.69
N ARG A 158 1.62 -11.37 5.71
CA ARG A 158 0.73 -11.42 4.54
C ARG A 158 1.22 -10.53 3.40
N ILE A 159 1.80 -9.36 3.72
CA ILE A 159 2.45 -8.51 2.73
C ILE A 159 3.59 -9.29 2.07
N GLU A 160 4.44 -9.91 2.87
CA GLU A 160 5.61 -10.64 2.37
C GLU A 160 5.21 -11.80 1.46
N MET A 161 4.19 -12.58 1.83
CA MET A 161 3.67 -13.66 0.98
C MET A 161 3.08 -13.11 -0.33
N ASP A 162 2.26 -12.07 -0.25
CA ASP A 162 1.64 -11.47 -1.43
C ASP A 162 2.68 -10.83 -2.37
N ARG A 163 3.76 -10.27 -1.81
CA ARG A 163 4.90 -9.72 -2.55
C ARG A 163 5.65 -10.81 -3.29
N ARG A 164 5.94 -11.94 -2.64
CA ARG A 164 6.58 -13.11 -3.30
C ARG A 164 5.73 -13.64 -4.45
N LEU A 165 4.44 -13.86 -4.21
CA LEU A 165 3.52 -14.32 -5.24
C LEU A 165 3.42 -13.34 -6.41
N THR A 166 3.40 -12.03 -6.13
CA THR A 166 3.40 -11.00 -7.17
C THR A 166 4.68 -11.03 -7.99
N SER A 167 5.85 -11.15 -7.34
CA SER A 167 7.15 -11.29 -8.01
C SER A 167 7.17 -12.50 -8.94
N THR A 168 6.75 -13.66 -8.45
CA THR A 168 6.67 -14.89 -9.27
C THR A 168 5.73 -14.72 -10.46
N CYS A 169 4.60 -14.04 -10.27
CA CYS A 169 3.66 -13.78 -11.37
C CYS A 169 4.19 -12.78 -12.39
N THR A 170 4.97 -11.79 -11.96
CA THR A 170 5.66 -10.87 -12.90
C THR A 170 6.72 -11.61 -13.72
N GLU A 171 7.46 -12.53 -13.12
CA GLU A 171 8.41 -13.38 -13.86
C GLU A 171 7.70 -14.26 -14.88
N LEU A 172 6.58 -14.91 -14.49
CA LEU A 172 5.76 -15.69 -15.39
C LEU A 172 5.21 -14.87 -16.56
N TRP A 173 4.77 -13.65 -16.28
CA TRP A 173 4.26 -12.72 -17.30
C TRP A 173 5.31 -12.40 -18.37
N HIS A 174 6.58 -12.24 -17.97
CA HIS A 174 7.68 -12.01 -18.90
C HIS A 174 8.15 -13.28 -19.62
N ALA A 175 8.10 -14.44 -18.95
CA ALA A 175 8.62 -15.69 -19.50
C ALA A 175 7.65 -16.40 -20.46
N VAL A 176 6.34 -16.30 -20.22
CA VAL A 176 5.33 -17.04 -20.97
C VAL A 176 4.35 -16.10 -21.67
N PRO A 177 4.27 -16.13 -23.01
CA PRO A 177 3.34 -15.27 -23.74
C PRO A 177 1.89 -15.66 -23.45
N GLY A 178 1.01 -14.66 -23.40
CA GLY A 178 -0.42 -14.87 -23.18
C GLY A 178 -0.82 -15.04 -21.71
N VAL A 179 0.06 -14.77 -20.76
CA VAL A 179 -0.30 -14.61 -19.34
C VAL A 179 -0.82 -13.18 -19.13
N PHE A 180 -1.96 -13.01 -18.45
CA PHE A 180 -2.48 -11.69 -18.08
C PHE A 180 -2.08 -11.28 -16.66
N GLY A 181 -1.98 -12.26 -15.75
CA GLY A 181 -1.60 -12.04 -14.35
C GLY A 181 -2.59 -12.59 -13.34
N ARG A 182 -2.44 -12.22 -12.07
CA ARG A 182 -3.28 -12.69 -10.95
C ARG A 182 -4.64 -12.02 -10.93
N VAL A 183 -5.70 -12.77 -10.63
CA VAL A 183 -7.07 -12.22 -10.47
C VAL A 183 -7.10 -11.03 -9.50
N ALA A 184 -6.37 -11.10 -8.38
CA ALA A 184 -6.32 -10.01 -7.40
C ALA A 184 -5.81 -8.67 -7.97
N LYS A 185 -4.96 -8.67 -9.01
CA LYS A 185 -4.46 -7.45 -9.68
C LYS A 185 -5.32 -7.04 -10.87
N LEU A 186 -6.08 -7.97 -11.46
CA LEU A 186 -6.89 -7.75 -12.66
C LEU A 186 -8.28 -7.17 -12.38
N CYS A 187 -8.66 -7.02 -11.11
CA CYS A 187 -9.95 -6.46 -10.73
C CYS A 187 -9.85 -5.50 -9.54
N ASN A 188 -10.80 -4.57 -9.49
CA ASN A 188 -10.91 -3.65 -8.38
C ASN A 188 -12.38 -3.46 -7.94
N PRO A 189 -12.69 -3.49 -6.64
CA PRO A 189 -14.04 -3.19 -6.14
C PRO A 189 -14.48 -1.78 -6.51
N ILE A 190 -15.74 -1.60 -6.91
CA ILE A 190 -16.29 -0.26 -7.24
C ILE A 190 -16.39 0.62 -5.99
N HIS A 191 -16.66 0.02 -4.83
CA HIS A 191 -16.73 0.73 -3.55
C HIS A 191 -15.98 -0.03 -2.45
N LYS A 192 -15.38 0.72 -1.50
CA LYS A 192 -14.65 0.15 -0.35
C LYS A 192 -15.50 -0.83 0.48
N ARG A 193 -16.82 -0.61 0.57
CA ARG A 193 -17.75 -1.51 1.30
C ARG A 193 -17.77 -2.95 0.78
N PHE A 194 -17.43 -3.17 -0.50
CA PHE A 194 -17.48 -4.48 -1.13
C PHE A 194 -16.20 -5.28 -0.99
N ARG A 195 -15.12 -4.70 -0.46
CA ARG A 195 -13.81 -5.35 -0.38
C ARG A 195 -13.86 -6.69 0.33
N VAL A 196 -14.52 -6.73 1.49
CA VAL A 196 -14.61 -7.95 2.30
C VAL A 196 -15.46 -9.00 1.58
N ALA A 197 -16.64 -8.63 1.08
CA ALA A 197 -17.52 -9.53 0.35
C ALA A 197 -16.85 -10.11 -0.90
N LEU A 198 -16.21 -9.28 -1.73
CA LEU A 198 -15.53 -9.71 -2.95
C LEU A 198 -14.28 -10.55 -2.63
N ASN A 199 -13.52 -10.20 -1.59
CA ASN A 199 -12.37 -10.98 -1.17
C ASN A 199 -12.79 -12.39 -0.72
N VAL A 200 -13.92 -12.51 -0.02
CA VAL A 200 -14.48 -13.81 0.39
C VAL A 200 -15.11 -14.56 -0.79
N ALA A 201 -15.78 -13.85 -1.70
CA ALA A 201 -16.33 -14.44 -2.92
C ALA A 201 -15.21 -15.08 -3.77
N LEU A 202 -14.10 -14.36 -3.95
CA LEU A 202 -12.98 -14.79 -4.77
C LEU A 202 -11.94 -15.62 -4.03
N SER A 203 -12.06 -15.86 -2.71
CA SER A 203 -10.94 -16.30 -1.85
C SER A 203 -10.17 -17.54 -2.30
N GLY A 204 -10.77 -18.45 -3.08
CA GLY A 204 -10.08 -19.62 -3.65
C GLY A 204 -9.37 -19.37 -4.99
N HIS A 205 -9.63 -18.22 -5.62
CA HIS A 205 -9.17 -17.87 -6.96
C HIS A 205 -8.48 -16.50 -7.03
N LEU A 206 -8.31 -15.78 -5.91
CA LEU A 206 -7.59 -14.50 -5.88
C LEU A 206 -6.14 -14.63 -6.38
N ASP A 207 -5.50 -15.73 -6.02
CA ASP A 207 -4.13 -16.05 -6.43
C ASP A 207 -4.07 -16.81 -7.75
N ALA A 208 -5.21 -17.09 -8.38
CA ALA A 208 -5.24 -17.74 -9.68
C ALA A 208 -4.73 -16.79 -10.77
N VAL A 209 -4.01 -17.36 -11.73
CA VAL A 209 -3.41 -16.63 -12.85
C VAL A 209 -4.26 -16.82 -14.10
N VAL A 210 -4.72 -15.71 -14.67
CA VAL A 210 -5.50 -15.72 -15.92
C VAL A 210 -4.55 -15.80 -17.11
N THR A 211 -4.86 -16.69 -18.05
CA THR A 211 -4.07 -16.94 -19.26
C THR A 211 -4.98 -16.93 -20.49
N GLN A 212 -4.44 -16.61 -21.66
CA GLN A 212 -5.22 -16.53 -22.90
C GLN A 212 -5.65 -17.91 -23.38
N THR A 213 -4.72 -18.87 -23.39
CA THR A 213 -4.92 -20.22 -23.95
C THR A 213 -4.59 -21.30 -22.93
N VAL A 214 -5.18 -22.48 -23.11
CA VAL A 214 -4.85 -23.67 -22.30
C VAL A 214 -3.37 -24.06 -22.47
N HIS A 215 -2.82 -23.88 -23.68
CA HIS A 215 -1.40 -24.14 -23.95
C HIS A 215 -0.49 -23.23 -23.11
N GLY A 216 -0.77 -21.92 -23.05
CA GLY A 216 -0.01 -20.98 -22.22
C GLY A 216 -0.06 -21.34 -20.73
N ALA A 217 -1.19 -21.82 -20.23
CA ALA A 217 -1.31 -22.32 -18.85
C ALA A 217 -0.42 -23.55 -18.60
N HIS A 218 -0.33 -24.49 -19.55
CA HIS A 218 0.57 -25.63 -19.43
C HIS A 218 2.04 -25.23 -19.43
N MET A 219 2.44 -24.30 -20.32
CA MET A 219 3.80 -23.75 -20.34
C MET A 219 4.15 -23.06 -19.02
N ALA A 220 3.27 -22.21 -18.50
CA ALA A 220 3.45 -21.56 -17.20
C ALA A 220 3.55 -22.57 -16.04
N ARG A 221 2.77 -23.65 -16.08
CA ARG A 221 2.87 -24.73 -15.09
C ARG A 221 4.20 -25.47 -15.17
N SER A 222 4.70 -25.76 -16.36
CA SER A 222 6.03 -26.37 -16.53
C SER A 222 7.13 -25.45 -16.02
N TYR A 223 7.08 -24.16 -16.36
CA TYR A 223 8.03 -23.16 -15.87
C TYR A 223 8.08 -23.10 -14.33
N LEU A 224 6.94 -23.15 -13.65
CA LEU A 224 6.90 -23.20 -12.18
C LEU A 224 7.55 -24.47 -11.62
N LYS A 225 7.34 -25.63 -12.27
CA LYS A 225 7.94 -26.89 -11.85
C LYS A 225 9.46 -26.89 -12.02
N ASP A 226 9.94 -26.41 -13.16
CA ASP A 226 11.37 -26.38 -13.49
C ASP A 226 12.16 -25.50 -12.50
N ARG A 227 11.50 -24.49 -11.94
CA ARG A 227 12.08 -23.59 -10.90
C ARG A 227 11.71 -23.97 -9.47
N MET A 228 11.03 -25.11 -9.28
CA MET A 228 10.56 -25.59 -7.97
C MET A 228 9.77 -24.52 -7.18
N LEU A 229 8.99 -23.71 -7.90
CA LEU A 229 8.15 -22.67 -7.32
C LEU A 229 6.82 -23.27 -6.83
N ALA A 230 6.13 -22.52 -5.96
CA ALA A 230 4.84 -22.95 -5.43
C ALA A 230 3.82 -23.18 -6.56
N PRO A 231 3.00 -24.25 -6.47
CA PRO A 231 1.99 -24.52 -7.48
C PRO A 231 0.91 -23.43 -7.45
N LEU A 232 0.57 -22.90 -8.64
CA LEU A 232 -0.50 -21.92 -8.83
C LEU A 232 -1.65 -22.51 -9.65
N THR A 233 -2.84 -21.96 -9.44
CA THR A 233 -4.04 -22.27 -10.22
C THR A 233 -4.10 -21.38 -11.46
N PHE A 234 -4.40 -21.96 -12.61
CA PHE A 234 -4.49 -21.21 -13.88
C PHE A 234 -5.92 -21.19 -14.41
N LEU A 235 -6.34 -20.04 -14.95
CA LEU A 235 -7.64 -19.81 -15.57
C LEU A 235 -7.47 -19.43 -17.05
N PRO A 236 -7.43 -20.41 -17.97
CA PRO A 236 -7.31 -20.16 -19.41
C PRO A 236 -8.62 -19.70 -20.04
N LEU A 237 -8.64 -18.49 -20.63
CA LEU A 237 -9.82 -17.85 -21.23
C LEU A 237 -10.43 -18.65 -22.39
N ASP A 238 -9.62 -19.38 -23.15
CA ASP A 238 -10.05 -20.24 -24.25
C ASP A 238 -10.70 -21.57 -23.79
N ASN A 239 -10.66 -21.87 -22.49
CA ASN A 239 -11.24 -23.11 -22.00
C ASN A 239 -12.77 -23.09 -22.13
N GLY A 240 -13.33 -24.11 -22.77
CA GLY A 240 -14.78 -24.27 -22.98
C GLY A 240 -15.59 -24.29 -21.68
N LEU A 241 -14.97 -24.65 -20.55
CA LEU A 241 -15.61 -24.60 -19.22
C LEU A 241 -15.97 -23.19 -18.76
N LEU A 242 -15.21 -22.15 -19.17
CA LEU A 242 -15.53 -20.76 -18.87
C LEU A 242 -16.69 -20.23 -19.72
N LYS A 243 -16.95 -20.86 -20.87
CA LYS A 243 -17.94 -20.43 -21.87
C LYS A 243 -19.39 -20.75 -21.45
N SER A 244 -19.57 -21.64 -20.47
CA SER A 244 -20.88 -22.21 -20.10
C SER A 244 -21.53 -21.57 -18.86
N MET A 245 -20.93 -20.54 -18.25
CA MET A 245 -21.40 -19.98 -16.97
C MET A 245 -21.96 -18.55 -17.11
N VAL A 246 -22.69 -18.27 -18.18
CA VAL A 246 -23.52 -17.05 -18.23
C VAL A 246 -24.53 -17.14 -17.08
N THR A 247 -24.61 -16.09 -16.26
CA THR A 247 -25.57 -15.98 -15.14
C THR A 247 -26.97 -16.39 -15.61
N ASP A 248 -27.61 -17.34 -14.90
CA ASP A 248 -28.97 -17.77 -15.21
C ASP A 248 -29.90 -16.54 -15.17
N PRO A 249 -30.61 -16.21 -16.27
CA PRO A 249 -31.46 -15.02 -16.34
C PRO A 249 -32.53 -15.01 -15.22
N ARG A 250 -32.95 -16.19 -14.75
CA ARG A 250 -33.90 -16.32 -13.63
C ARG A 250 -33.31 -15.82 -12.30
N LEU A 251 -32.00 -15.95 -12.10
CA LEU A 251 -31.33 -15.40 -10.92
C LEU A 251 -31.31 -13.87 -11.00
N HIS A 252 -31.10 -13.31 -12.20
CA HIS A 252 -31.15 -11.87 -12.39
C HIS A 252 -32.55 -11.31 -12.12
N GLU A 253 -33.60 -11.97 -12.64
CA GLU A 253 -35.01 -11.61 -12.37
C GLU A 253 -35.36 -11.72 -10.88
N ALA A 254 -34.92 -12.77 -10.19
CA ALA A 254 -35.14 -12.94 -8.76
C ALA A 254 -34.48 -11.84 -7.90
N LEU A 255 -33.44 -11.19 -8.42
CA LEU A 255 -32.75 -10.06 -7.80
C LEU A 255 -33.38 -8.70 -8.15
N GLN A 256 -34.14 -8.61 -9.25
CA GLN A 256 -34.82 -7.38 -9.63
C GLN A 256 -35.84 -6.97 -8.56
N GLY A 257 -35.87 -5.67 -8.25
CA GLY A 257 -36.72 -5.11 -7.18
C GLY A 257 -36.16 -5.25 -5.76
N ARG A 258 -35.02 -5.91 -5.56
CA ARG A 258 -34.37 -6.03 -4.23
C ARG A 258 -33.20 -5.07 -4.10
N THR A 259 -33.24 -4.17 -3.13
CA THR A 259 -32.20 -3.14 -2.93
C THR A 259 -30.98 -3.64 -2.16
N LYS A 260 -31.18 -4.66 -1.32
CA LYS A 260 -30.15 -5.22 -0.42
C LYS A 260 -29.37 -6.41 -0.98
N LEU A 261 -29.76 -6.89 -2.17
CA LEU A 261 -29.13 -8.00 -2.87
C LEU A 261 -28.69 -7.52 -4.23
N ARG A 262 -27.49 -7.93 -4.65
CA ARG A 262 -26.92 -7.51 -5.93
C ARG A 262 -25.95 -8.57 -6.46
N PRO A 263 -25.86 -8.78 -7.78
CA PRO A 263 -24.87 -9.68 -8.36
C PRO A 263 -23.44 -9.24 -7.97
N ALA A 264 -22.54 -10.20 -7.73
CA ALA A 264 -21.14 -9.87 -7.44
C ALA A 264 -20.45 -9.19 -8.64
N LEU A 265 -20.81 -9.59 -9.86
CA LEU A 265 -20.32 -8.99 -11.11
C LEU A 265 -20.61 -7.48 -11.20
N SER A 266 -21.70 -6.99 -10.63
CA SER A 266 -22.03 -5.56 -10.64
C SER A 266 -21.29 -4.75 -9.57
N CYS A 267 -20.53 -5.40 -8.69
CA CYS A 267 -19.81 -4.76 -7.58
C CYS A 267 -18.31 -4.58 -7.86
N ILE A 268 -17.83 -5.08 -9.00
CA ILE A 268 -16.42 -5.16 -9.37
C ILE A 268 -16.17 -4.49 -10.74
N SER A 269 -14.99 -3.92 -10.91
CA SER A 269 -14.50 -3.33 -12.15
C SER A 269 -13.34 -4.16 -12.69
N PHE A 270 -13.37 -4.48 -13.99
CA PHE A 270 -12.36 -5.28 -14.69
C PHE A 270 -12.38 -4.96 -16.19
N GLU A 271 -11.35 -5.41 -16.91
CA GLU A 271 -11.24 -5.22 -18.36
C GLU A 271 -12.18 -6.15 -19.14
N SER A 272 -12.87 -5.62 -20.17
CA SER A 272 -13.85 -6.38 -20.96
C SER A 272 -13.29 -7.66 -21.62
N SER A 273 -11.99 -7.70 -21.93
CA SER A 273 -11.29 -8.88 -22.46
C SER A 273 -11.29 -10.07 -21.50
N LEU A 274 -11.44 -9.81 -20.20
CA LEU A 274 -11.41 -10.78 -19.10
C LEU A 274 -12.81 -11.19 -18.62
N SER A 275 -13.87 -10.76 -19.30
CA SER A 275 -15.27 -11.06 -18.94
C SER A 275 -15.49 -12.54 -18.64
N ARG A 276 -15.01 -13.42 -19.53
CA ARG A 276 -15.11 -14.88 -19.38
C ARG A 276 -14.51 -15.42 -18.07
N ALA A 277 -13.41 -14.83 -17.59
CA ALA A 277 -12.82 -15.26 -16.31
C ALA A 277 -13.70 -14.83 -15.13
N PHE A 278 -14.21 -13.60 -15.13
CA PHE A 278 -15.03 -13.10 -14.03
C PHE A 278 -16.44 -13.68 -14.04
N ASP A 279 -17.00 -13.99 -15.21
CA ASP A 279 -18.25 -14.73 -15.33
C ASP A 279 -18.11 -16.08 -14.63
N PHE A 280 -17.09 -16.87 -14.94
CA PHE A 280 -16.85 -18.14 -14.24
C PHE A 280 -16.70 -18.00 -12.72
N LEU A 281 -16.05 -16.92 -12.25
CA LEU A 281 -15.77 -16.73 -10.83
C LEU A 281 -16.97 -16.19 -10.04
N LEU A 282 -17.82 -15.37 -10.66
CA LEU A 282 -18.82 -14.54 -9.97
C LEU A 282 -20.24 -14.67 -10.54
N SER A 283 -20.49 -15.44 -11.60
CA SER A 283 -21.81 -15.54 -12.27
C SER A 283 -22.93 -15.98 -11.33
N ASP A 284 -22.63 -16.87 -10.39
CA ASP A 284 -23.58 -17.45 -9.44
C ASP A 284 -23.43 -16.87 -8.03
N VAL A 285 -22.65 -15.79 -7.89
CA VAL A 285 -22.37 -15.17 -6.60
C VAL A 285 -23.22 -13.91 -6.42
N VAL A 286 -23.95 -13.86 -5.31
CA VAL A 286 -24.77 -12.71 -4.92
C VAL A 286 -24.21 -12.08 -3.65
N VAL A 287 -24.11 -10.76 -3.64
CA VAL A 287 -23.71 -9.98 -2.47
C VAL A 287 -24.96 -9.51 -1.73
N ALA A 288 -25.02 -9.81 -0.44
CA ALA A 288 -26.09 -9.39 0.47
C ALA A 288 -25.59 -8.37 1.50
N ASP A 289 -26.43 -7.42 1.88
CA ASP A 289 -26.08 -6.45 2.93
C ASP A 289 -26.05 -7.12 4.33
N SER A 290 -26.97 -8.05 4.62
CA SER A 290 -27.04 -8.81 5.88
C SER A 290 -27.23 -10.31 5.65
N LEU A 291 -26.81 -11.11 6.63
CA LEU A 291 -27.05 -12.56 6.67
C LEU A 291 -28.55 -12.91 6.63
N HIS A 292 -29.38 -12.08 7.27
CA HIS A 292 -30.83 -12.30 7.29
C HIS A 292 -31.41 -12.22 5.87
N ASP A 293 -31.11 -11.14 5.15
CA ASP A 293 -31.56 -10.95 3.76
C ASP A 293 -31.02 -12.06 2.84
N GLY A 294 -29.78 -12.50 3.08
CA GLY A 294 -29.18 -13.62 2.34
C GLY A 294 -29.87 -14.96 2.60
N ARG A 295 -30.26 -15.26 3.85
CA ARG A 295 -30.99 -16.48 4.21
C ARG A 295 -32.38 -16.51 3.61
N GLU A 296 -33.12 -15.40 3.72
CA GLU A 296 -34.45 -15.26 3.13
C GLU A 296 -34.42 -15.51 1.62
N PHE A 297 -33.41 -14.97 0.93
CA PHE A 297 -33.24 -15.19 -0.50
C PHE A 297 -32.92 -16.64 -0.86
N VAL A 298 -31.94 -17.26 -0.18
CA VAL A 298 -31.51 -18.62 -0.51
C VAL A 298 -32.60 -19.65 -0.18
N PHE A 299 -33.18 -19.56 1.02
CA PHE A 299 -34.10 -20.58 1.51
C PHE A 299 -35.56 -20.35 1.09
N GLY A 300 -35.97 -19.13 0.79
CA GLY A 300 -37.26 -18.83 0.18
C GLY A 300 -37.17 -18.96 -1.34
N VAL A 301 -36.62 -17.93 -1.99
CA VAL A 301 -36.77 -17.77 -3.44
C VAL A 301 -35.89 -18.70 -4.27
N VAL A 302 -34.61 -18.83 -3.93
CA VAL A 302 -33.67 -19.64 -4.74
C VAL A 302 -34.03 -21.12 -4.69
N LYS A 303 -34.39 -21.65 -3.51
CA LYS A 303 -34.86 -23.03 -3.37
C LYS A 303 -36.19 -23.29 -4.09
N GLU A 304 -37.14 -22.37 -4.02
CA GLU A 304 -38.42 -22.49 -4.73
C GLU A 304 -38.24 -22.49 -6.26
N LEU A 305 -37.32 -21.68 -6.77
CA LEU A 305 -36.99 -21.61 -8.21
C LEU A 305 -36.09 -22.76 -8.70
N GLY A 306 -35.63 -23.64 -7.79
CA GLY A 306 -34.68 -24.71 -8.11
C GLY A 306 -33.32 -24.18 -8.60
N LEU A 307 -32.95 -22.97 -8.21
CA LEU A 307 -31.69 -22.33 -8.56
C LEU A 307 -30.58 -22.71 -7.58
N LYS A 308 -29.33 -22.58 -8.01
CA LYS A 308 -28.15 -22.70 -7.14
C LYS A 308 -27.34 -21.42 -7.24
N CYS A 309 -27.15 -20.75 -6.10
CA CYS A 309 -26.29 -19.59 -6.02
C CYS A 309 -25.51 -19.61 -4.71
N ARG A 310 -24.35 -18.97 -4.72
CA ARG A 310 -23.58 -18.68 -3.51
C ARG A 310 -23.90 -17.26 -3.06
N VAL A 311 -24.20 -17.06 -1.78
CA VAL A 311 -24.45 -15.72 -1.22
C VAL A 311 -23.32 -15.34 -0.27
N VAL A 312 -22.82 -14.11 -0.40
CA VAL A 312 -21.78 -13.56 0.47
C VAL A 312 -22.26 -12.25 1.06
N THR A 313 -22.13 -12.07 2.37
CA THR A 313 -22.55 -10.82 3.03
C THR A 313 -21.43 -9.76 2.98
N LEU A 314 -21.79 -8.48 3.19
CA LEU A 314 -20.79 -7.40 3.34
C LEU A 314 -19.80 -7.67 4.49
N SER A 315 -20.25 -8.38 5.53
CA SER A 315 -19.42 -8.81 6.67
C SER A 315 -18.52 -10.00 6.36
N GLY A 316 -18.69 -10.66 5.21
CA GLY A 316 -17.88 -11.80 4.77
C GLY A 316 -18.37 -13.16 5.27
N GLU A 317 -19.64 -13.29 5.63
CA GLU A 317 -20.29 -14.59 5.87
C GLU A 317 -20.72 -15.19 4.53
N VAL A 318 -20.72 -16.52 4.43
CA VAL A 318 -20.98 -17.22 3.17
C VAL A 318 -22.08 -18.24 3.34
N ILE A 319 -23.08 -18.19 2.46
CA ILE A 319 -24.02 -19.28 2.22
C ILE A 319 -23.60 -19.97 0.93
N SER A 320 -23.18 -21.22 1.05
CA SER A 320 -22.74 -22.07 -0.06
C SER A 320 -23.92 -22.47 -0.94
N ARG A 321 -23.63 -22.98 -2.16
CA ARG A 321 -24.64 -23.44 -3.13
C ARG A 321 -25.59 -24.49 -2.55
N ASP A 322 -25.10 -25.30 -1.61
CA ASP A 322 -25.87 -26.37 -0.96
C ASP A 322 -26.65 -25.88 0.28
N GLY A 323 -26.58 -24.59 0.60
CA GLY A 323 -27.20 -23.99 1.79
C GLY A 323 -26.34 -24.05 3.06
N ASN A 324 -25.12 -24.59 2.98
CA ASN A 324 -24.17 -24.59 4.10
C ASN A 324 -23.74 -23.17 4.45
N LEU A 325 -23.84 -22.81 5.73
CA LEU A 325 -23.51 -21.49 6.21
C LEU A 325 -22.16 -21.47 6.92
N ALA A 326 -21.25 -20.62 6.43
CA ALA A 326 -19.99 -20.29 7.09
C ALA A 326 -20.08 -18.89 7.70
N VAL A 327 -20.17 -18.83 9.03
CA VAL A 327 -20.19 -17.58 9.80
C VAL A 327 -18.84 -17.43 10.51
N LYS A 328 -18.27 -16.22 10.48
CA LYS A 328 -17.10 -15.91 11.31
C LYS A 328 -17.55 -15.63 12.75
N GLY A 329 -16.78 -16.10 13.74
CA GLY A 329 -17.09 -15.86 15.15
C GLY A 329 -17.23 -14.35 15.47
N ALA A 330 -18.13 -14.00 16.39
CA ALA A 330 -18.61 -12.64 16.67
C ALA A 330 -17.57 -11.61 17.18
N GLY A 331 -16.27 -11.94 17.16
CA GLY A 331 -15.17 -11.02 17.47
C GLY A 331 -14.03 -11.05 16.44
N ALA A 332 -14.16 -11.84 15.37
CA ALA A 332 -13.16 -11.89 14.31
C ALA A 332 -13.31 -10.66 13.42
N LYS A 333 -12.43 -9.67 13.58
CA LYS A 333 -12.29 -8.59 12.61
C LYS A 333 -12.09 -9.21 11.22
N PRO A 334 -12.71 -8.68 10.15
CA PRO A 334 -12.42 -9.14 8.82
C PRO A 334 -10.91 -9.00 8.61
N GLY A 335 -10.21 -10.14 8.53
CA GLY A 335 -8.78 -10.13 8.24
C GLY A 335 -8.53 -9.38 6.94
N VAL A 336 -7.36 -8.77 6.84
CA VAL A 336 -6.96 -7.93 5.69
C VAL A 336 -7.33 -8.59 4.37
N THR A 337 -7.91 -7.83 3.44
CA THR A 337 -8.24 -8.34 2.11
C THR A 337 -7.06 -8.16 1.16
N HIS A 338 -6.98 -8.95 0.08
CA HIS A 338 -5.95 -8.73 -0.96
C HIS A 338 -6.10 -7.32 -1.58
N PHE A 339 -7.33 -6.82 -1.65
CA PHE A 339 -7.60 -5.45 -2.11
C PHE A 339 -7.03 -4.39 -1.17
N ASP A 340 -6.96 -4.65 0.14
CA ASP A 340 -6.34 -3.77 1.10
C ASP A 340 -4.81 -3.76 0.94
N VAL A 341 -4.19 -4.92 0.70
CA VAL A 341 -2.74 -5.03 0.41
C VAL A 341 -2.39 -4.28 -0.88
N ASN A 342 -3.20 -4.45 -1.94
CA ASN A 342 -2.99 -3.73 -3.20
C ASN A 342 -3.12 -2.21 -3.03
N ALA A 343 -4.10 -1.75 -2.24
CA ALA A 343 -4.21 -0.32 -1.97
C ALA A 343 -3.11 0.20 -1.06
N LEU A 344 -2.63 -0.61 -0.12
CA LEU A 344 -1.47 -0.27 0.70
C LEU A 344 -0.24 -0.07 -0.19
N GLU A 345 0.03 -1.01 -1.11
CA GLU A 345 1.15 -0.89 -2.05
C GLU A 345 1.04 0.36 -2.92
N ALA A 346 -0.16 0.64 -3.46
CA ALA A 346 -0.43 1.85 -4.23
C ALA A 346 -0.27 3.14 -3.39
N ALA A 347 -0.69 3.13 -2.13
CA ALA A 347 -0.53 4.25 -1.21
C ALA A 347 0.94 4.49 -0.85
N CYS A 348 1.71 3.43 -0.58
CA CYS A 348 3.16 3.50 -0.37
C CYS A 348 3.87 4.09 -1.59
N GLY A 349 3.57 3.61 -2.80
CA GLY A 349 4.17 4.16 -4.03
C GLY A 349 3.85 5.65 -4.24
N ARG A 350 2.60 6.07 -3.97
CA ARG A 350 2.22 7.49 -4.01
C ARG A 350 2.99 8.30 -2.96
N LEU A 351 3.19 7.75 -1.76
CA LEU A 351 3.93 8.39 -0.69
C LEU A 351 5.40 8.61 -1.05
N GLU A 352 6.05 7.60 -1.65
CA GLU A 352 7.43 7.72 -2.16
C GLU A 352 7.53 8.84 -3.22
N VAL A 353 6.61 8.89 -4.18
CA VAL A 353 6.56 9.96 -5.19
C VAL A 353 6.39 11.32 -4.52
N LEU A 354 5.46 11.48 -3.57
CA LEU A 354 5.28 12.74 -2.84
C LEU A 354 6.52 13.15 -2.04
N GLN A 355 7.24 12.20 -1.44
CA GLN A 355 8.48 12.47 -0.72
C GLN A 355 9.56 13.00 -1.68
N THR A 356 9.71 12.40 -2.87
CA THR A 356 10.64 12.92 -3.88
C THR A 356 10.27 14.33 -4.35
N GLN A 357 8.98 14.61 -4.54
CA GLN A 357 8.49 15.94 -4.92
C GLN A 357 8.71 16.97 -3.82
N LEU A 358 8.49 16.61 -2.55
CA LEU A 358 8.78 17.47 -1.40
C LEU A 358 10.29 17.78 -1.32
N ALA A 359 11.15 16.78 -1.50
CA ALA A 359 12.60 17.00 -1.51
C ALA A 359 13.04 17.94 -2.64
N GLN A 360 12.46 17.81 -3.83
CA GLN A 360 12.70 18.73 -4.95
C GLN A 360 12.22 20.15 -4.63
N LEU A 361 11.02 20.30 -4.06
CA LEU A 361 10.50 21.60 -3.65
C LEU A 361 11.32 22.25 -2.53
N ASP A 362 11.80 21.48 -1.57
CA ASP A 362 12.67 22.00 -0.50
C ASP A 362 13.99 22.54 -1.06
N SER A 363 14.59 21.83 -2.03
CA SER A 363 15.76 22.35 -2.74
C SER A 363 15.44 23.64 -3.52
N ALA A 364 14.30 23.71 -4.20
CA ALA A 364 13.87 24.89 -4.96
C ALA A 364 13.57 26.09 -4.05
N VAL A 365 12.95 25.86 -2.89
CA VAL A 365 12.72 26.89 -1.87
C VAL A 365 14.06 27.40 -1.32
N ALA A 366 15.00 26.50 -0.99
CA ALA A 366 16.33 26.88 -0.52
C ALA A 366 17.10 27.71 -1.57
N HIS A 367 17.03 27.34 -2.86
CA HIS A 367 17.64 28.11 -3.95
C HIS A 367 16.98 29.49 -4.12
N ALA A 368 15.65 29.58 -4.06
CA ALA A 368 14.93 30.85 -4.16
C ALA A 368 15.21 31.77 -2.95
N GLU A 369 15.31 31.21 -1.75
CA GLU A 369 15.70 31.93 -0.53
C GLU A 369 17.16 32.42 -0.60
N ALA A 370 18.08 31.60 -1.09
CA ALA A 370 19.47 32.00 -1.31
C ALA A 370 19.58 33.09 -2.39
N ALA A 371 18.80 33.03 -3.46
CA ALA A 371 18.73 34.07 -4.48
C ALA A 371 18.20 35.39 -3.90
N LYS A 372 17.16 35.32 -3.06
CA LYS A 372 16.62 36.48 -2.34
C LYS A 372 17.64 37.09 -1.37
N ALA A 373 18.41 36.27 -0.66
CA ALA A 373 19.45 36.72 0.26
C ALA A 373 20.62 37.42 -0.47
N ARG A 374 21.00 36.94 -1.67
CA ARG A 374 22.05 37.58 -2.50
C ARG A 374 21.66 38.97 -3.02
N HIS A 375 20.35 39.22 -3.19
CA HIS A 375 19.82 40.51 -3.66
C HIS A 375 19.42 41.46 -2.51
N ALA A 376 19.60 41.04 -1.25
CA ALA A 376 19.45 41.89 -0.07
C ALA A 376 20.82 42.50 0.30
N VAL A 377 21.19 43.59 -0.38
CA VAL A 377 22.43 44.35 -0.07
C VAL A 377 22.34 44.94 1.35
N PRO A 378 23.38 44.85 2.19
CA PRO A 378 23.37 45.46 3.52
C PRO A 378 23.43 46.98 3.38
N THR A 379 22.40 47.66 3.88
CA THR A 379 22.41 49.12 4.06
C THR A 379 23.51 49.46 5.07
N ARG A 380 24.61 50.06 4.61
CA ARG A 380 25.66 50.61 5.48
C ARG A 380 25.01 51.59 6.46
N ARG A 381 25.25 51.40 7.76
CA ARG A 381 24.88 52.38 8.81
C ARG A 381 25.55 53.72 8.50
N PRO A 382 24.82 54.85 8.47
CA PRO A 382 25.44 56.16 8.48
C PRO A 382 26.11 56.38 9.84
N THR A 383 27.38 56.79 9.81
CA THR A 383 28.23 57.13 10.96
C THR A 383 27.81 58.43 11.62
#